data_AF-A0A6A7G0G8-F1
#
_entry.id   AF-A0A6A7G0G8-F1
#
_cell.length_a   1.000
_cell.length_b   1.000
_cell.length_c   1.000
_cell.angle_alpha   90.00
_cell.angle_beta   90.00
_cell.angle_gamma   90.00
#
_symmetry.space_group_name_H-M   'P 1'
#
loop_
_entity.id
_entity.type
_entity.pdbx_description
1 polymer ?
#
loop_
_entity_poly.entity_id
_entity_poly.type
_entity_poly.pdbx_seq_one_letter_code
_entity_poly.pdbx_strand_id
1 'polypeptide(L)'
;AAVTFLGMMIGAIVWGALGDSVGRRRALLSALLVNAVFGLLTAFMPTYGIFLTTRLCSGIGIGGGIPIVFAYFCEFVTCSERGRYMSWLLVWWAVGGVFTALMAWLIIPKTGISVVLDELHHFSSWRVFLVVCSIPAFAAVLGLYFMPESPRYLLEQGRDVEAIMVYKKIFKWNTANNPGAEYQLTELEMPSGRPPMELDDKEGRGAVAGVCGTFKKVWALFMQLLMPPYLRTTTILLCVWFMAAFGFYGLSVWFPEYIKLLKSEEYDRNATIVRGTVYISERFNASRLDNVRFLNVTFNNVTFDEMVINHVTFIDCKIFDSIFSDIRTSRTYFRNTYLARNMFIDTDIYEYRFQNCDMTDNIFSALVPGCTLDFDYNIHYKDVFQENLIGQLTLIPGTLVTALLLDHVGRVRIMGL
;
A
#
# COMPACT_ATOMS: atom_id res chain seq x y z
N ALA A 1 4.28 -3.93 4.56
CA ALA A 1 4.61 -3.87 3.12
C ALA A 1 5.28 -5.16 2.61
N ALA A 2 6.39 -5.61 3.21
CA ALA A 2 7.16 -6.77 2.74
C ALA A 2 6.33 -8.06 2.53
N VAL A 3 5.43 -8.38 3.45
CA VAL A 3 4.55 -9.57 3.36
C VAL A 3 3.68 -9.55 2.10
N THR A 4 3.20 -8.39 1.67
CA THR A 4 2.40 -8.27 0.44
C THR A 4 3.23 -8.58 -0.79
N PHE A 5 4.48 -8.10 -0.86
CA PHE A 5 5.40 -8.40 -1.97
C PHE A 5 5.78 -9.87 -2.03
N LEU A 6 5.99 -10.50 -0.87
CA LEU A 6 6.19 -11.95 -0.79
C LEU A 6 4.97 -12.70 -1.36
N GLY A 7 3.76 -12.25 -1.01
CA GLY A 7 2.52 -12.77 -1.57
C GLY A 7 2.47 -12.61 -3.09
N MET A 8 2.81 -11.43 -3.61
CA MET A 8 2.82 -11.16 -5.04
C MET A 8 3.78 -12.08 -5.82
N MET A 9 4.96 -12.36 -5.26
CA MET A 9 5.91 -13.30 -5.86
C MET A 9 5.31 -14.71 -5.99
N ILE A 10 4.70 -15.22 -4.91
CA ILE A 10 4.05 -16.54 -4.90
C ILE A 10 2.87 -16.57 -5.89
N GLY A 11 2.05 -15.52 -5.87
CA GLY A 11 0.90 -15.37 -6.75
C GLY A 11 1.26 -15.37 -8.23
N ALA A 12 2.31 -14.63 -8.62
CA ALA A 12 2.74 -14.54 -10.01
C ALA A 12 3.15 -15.90 -10.59
N ILE A 13 3.83 -16.74 -9.81
CA ILE A 13 4.26 -18.08 -10.25
C ILE A 13 3.04 -19.00 -10.42
N VAL A 14 2.17 -19.03 -9.42
CA VAL A 14 1.01 -19.94 -9.39
C VAL A 14 -0.01 -19.56 -10.46
N TRP A 15 -0.41 -18.29 -10.51
CA TRP A 15 -1.44 -17.82 -11.44
C TRP A 15 -0.94 -17.63 -12.87
N GLY A 16 0.35 -17.32 -13.07
CA GLY A 16 0.94 -17.27 -14.42
C GLY A 16 0.72 -18.57 -15.17
N ALA A 17 1.07 -19.70 -14.56
CA ALA A 17 0.88 -21.02 -15.17
C ALA A 17 -0.58 -21.49 -15.18
N LEU A 18 -1.40 -21.10 -14.19
CA LEU A 18 -2.85 -21.34 -14.25
C LEU A 18 -3.51 -20.59 -15.42
N GLY A 19 -3.03 -19.37 -15.73
CA GLY A 19 -3.51 -18.58 -16.86
C GLY A 19 -3.27 -19.24 -18.21
N ASP A 20 -2.16 -19.96 -18.36
CA ASP A 20 -1.83 -20.71 -19.58
C ASP A 20 -2.63 -22.04 -19.69
N SER A 21 -3.00 -22.65 -18.56
CA SER A 21 -3.62 -23.99 -18.53
C SER A 21 -5.15 -24.00 -18.41
N VAL A 22 -5.73 -23.10 -17.62
CA VAL A 22 -7.18 -23.04 -17.33
C VAL A 22 -7.89 -21.99 -18.19
N GLY A 23 -7.14 -21.00 -18.68
CA GLY A 23 -7.62 -19.88 -19.48
C GLY A 23 -7.40 -18.53 -18.80
N ARG A 24 -7.19 -17.51 -19.62
CA ARG A 24 -6.80 -16.16 -19.19
C ARG A 24 -7.88 -15.50 -18.32
N ARG A 25 -9.13 -15.51 -18.75
CA ARG A 25 -10.25 -14.90 -18.01
C ARG A 25 -10.53 -15.62 -16.71
N ARG A 26 -10.57 -16.96 -16.71
CA ARG A 26 -10.84 -17.76 -15.49
C ARG A 26 -9.74 -17.57 -14.44
N ALA A 27 -8.48 -17.62 -14.86
CA ALA A 27 -7.35 -17.37 -13.97
C ALA A 27 -7.36 -15.92 -13.45
N LEU A 28 -7.64 -14.93 -14.30
CA LEU A 28 -7.72 -13.54 -13.88
C LEU A 28 -8.89 -13.29 -12.90
N LEU A 29 -10.08 -13.83 -13.16
CA LEU A 29 -11.24 -13.74 -12.27
C LEU A 29 -10.93 -14.32 -10.88
N SER A 30 -10.30 -15.49 -10.82
CA SER A 30 -9.92 -16.10 -9.54
C SER A 30 -8.89 -15.28 -8.78
N ALA A 31 -7.86 -14.75 -9.46
CA ALA A 31 -6.86 -13.88 -8.82
C ALA A 31 -7.48 -12.59 -8.27
N LEU A 32 -8.35 -11.94 -9.05
CA LEU A 32 -9.04 -10.72 -8.64
C LEU A 32 -10.01 -10.97 -7.49
N LEU A 33 -10.72 -12.09 -7.49
CA LEU A 33 -11.63 -12.47 -6.40
C LEU A 33 -10.85 -12.72 -5.11
N VAL A 34 -9.72 -13.43 -5.17
CA VAL A 34 -8.83 -13.63 -4.02
C VAL A 34 -8.37 -12.28 -3.48
N ASN A 35 -7.90 -11.37 -4.35
CA ASN A 35 -7.50 -10.04 -3.90
C ASN A 35 -8.66 -9.25 -3.28
N ALA A 36 -9.84 -9.25 -3.90
CA ALA A 36 -11.01 -8.48 -3.43
C ALA A 36 -11.50 -8.99 -2.06
N VAL A 37 -11.65 -10.31 -1.90
CA VAL A 37 -12.11 -10.93 -0.66
C VAL A 37 -11.10 -10.74 0.46
N PHE A 38 -9.83 -11.12 0.26
CA PHE A 38 -8.81 -10.99 1.31
C PHE A 38 -8.42 -9.53 1.59
N GLY A 39 -8.51 -8.65 0.58
CA GLY A 39 -8.34 -7.21 0.73
C GLY A 39 -9.40 -6.60 1.67
N LEU A 40 -10.66 -6.98 1.47
CA LEU A 40 -11.77 -6.56 2.34
C LEU A 40 -11.65 -7.17 3.74
N LEU A 41 -11.40 -8.48 3.82
CA LEU A 41 -11.25 -9.20 5.09
C LEU A 41 -10.15 -8.60 5.97
N THR A 42 -9.06 -8.12 5.37
CA THR A 42 -7.97 -7.45 6.09
C THR A 42 -8.47 -6.29 6.95
N ALA A 43 -9.47 -5.53 6.49
CA ALA A 43 -10.03 -4.42 7.24
C ALA A 43 -10.74 -4.85 8.54
N PHE A 44 -11.17 -6.10 8.63
CA PHE A 44 -11.91 -6.64 9.78
C PHE A 44 -11.04 -7.50 10.71
N MET A 45 -9.75 -7.69 10.42
CA MET A 45 -8.91 -8.58 11.22
C MET A 45 -8.57 -7.95 12.60
N PRO A 46 -8.81 -8.67 13.71
CA PRO A 46 -8.63 -8.13 15.06
C PRO A 46 -7.18 -8.20 15.54
N THR A 47 -6.45 -9.26 15.17
CA THR A 47 -5.07 -9.51 15.62
C THR A 47 -4.07 -9.21 14.52
N TYR A 48 -2.89 -8.71 14.89
CA TYR A 48 -1.80 -8.44 13.96
C TYR A 48 -1.37 -9.65 13.12
N GLY A 49 -1.31 -10.85 13.73
CA GLY A 49 -0.94 -12.08 13.01
C GLY A 49 -1.91 -12.41 11.87
N ILE A 50 -3.22 -12.46 12.16
CA ILE A 50 -4.23 -12.74 11.13
C ILE A 50 -4.26 -11.62 10.09
N PHE A 51 -4.11 -10.35 10.49
CA PHE A 51 -3.98 -9.21 9.58
C PHE A 51 -2.83 -9.38 8.58
N LEU A 52 -1.66 -9.86 9.02
CA LEU A 52 -0.54 -10.16 8.14
C LEU A 52 -0.86 -11.30 7.18
N THR A 53 -1.50 -12.37 7.66
CA THR A 53 -1.87 -13.52 6.80
C THR A 53 -2.89 -13.14 5.74
N THR A 54 -3.92 -12.35 6.06
CA THR A 54 -4.88 -11.89 5.05
C THR A 54 -4.23 -10.95 4.04
N ARG A 55 -3.23 -10.15 4.46
CA ARG A 55 -2.44 -9.34 3.53
C ARG A 55 -1.52 -10.16 2.64
N LEU A 56 -0.94 -11.24 3.14
CA LEU A 56 -0.22 -12.19 2.30
C LEU A 56 -1.16 -12.77 1.23
N CYS A 57 -2.34 -13.25 1.63
CA CYS A 57 -3.34 -13.81 0.72
C CYS A 57 -3.85 -12.79 -0.32
N SER A 58 -4.11 -11.55 0.08
CA SER A 58 -4.44 -10.47 -0.86
C SER A 58 -3.29 -10.20 -1.83
N GLY A 59 -2.04 -10.18 -1.33
CA GLY A 59 -0.83 -10.05 -2.15
C GLY A 59 -0.69 -11.15 -3.21
N ILE A 60 -1.03 -12.40 -2.87
CA ILE A 60 -1.07 -13.52 -3.82
C ILE A 60 -2.04 -13.24 -4.97
N GLY A 61 -3.25 -12.73 -4.69
CA GLY A 61 -4.21 -12.34 -5.73
C GLY A 61 -3.69 -11.21 -6.62
N ILE A 62 -3.04 -10.20 -6.04
CA ILE A 62 -2.44 -9.08 -6.80
C ILE A 62 -1.35 -9.59 -7.75
N GLY A 63 -0.41 -10.40 -7.25
CA GLY A 63 0.71 -10.91 -8.04
C GLY A 63 0.26 -11.82 -9.18
N GLY A 64 -0.81 -12.59 -8.97
CA GLY A 64 -1.40 -13.43 -10.01
C GLY A 64 -2.14 -12.63 -11.09
N GLY A 65 -2.84 -11.56 -10.69
CA GLY A 65 -3.64 -10.76 -11.62
C GLY A 65 -2.78 -9.95 -12.61
N ILE A 66 -1.73 -9.28 -12.13
CA ILE A 66 -0.93 -8.34 -12.94
C ILE A 66 -0.45 -8.95 -14.28
N PRO A 67 0.30 -10.08 -14.32
CA PRO A 67 0.81 -10.61 -15.58
C PRO A 67 -0.31 -11.09 -16.52
N ILE A 68 -1.40 -11.63 -15.96
CA ILE A 68 -2.52 -12.14 -16.75
C ILE A 68 -3.31 -11.00 -17.39
N VAL A 69 -3.50 -9.85 -16.70
CA VAL A 69 -4.17 -8.68 -17.29
C VAL A 69 -3.45 -8.22 -18.54
N PHE A 70 -2.12 -8.09 -18.50
CA PHE A 70 -1.33 -7.68 -19.66
C PHE A 70 -1.42 -8.69 -20.80
N ALA A 71 -1.32 -9.99 -20.52
CA ALA A 71 -1.45 -11.04 -21.53
C ALA A 71 -2.85 -11.05 -22.16
N TYR A 72 -3.89 -11.08 -21.32
CA TYR A 72 -5.29 -11.07 -21.74
C TYR A 72 -5.59 -9.87 -22.63
N PHE A 73 -5.20 -8.67 -22.21
CA PHE A 73 -5.48 -7.45 -22.97
C PHE A 73 -4.73 -7.41 -24.31
N CYS A 74 -3.46 -7.83 -24.35
CA CYS A 74 -2.66 -7.90 -25.58
C CYS A 74 -3.21 -8.88 -26.62
N GLU A 75 -3.97 -9.89 -26.20
CA GLU A 75 -4.59 -10.88 -27.09
C GLU A 75 -5.84 -10.37 -27.80
N PHE A 76 -6.49 -9.30 -27.29
CA PHE A 76 -7.58 -8.60 -28.00
C PHE A 76 -7.09 -7.49 -28.94
N VAL A 77 -5.80 -7.14 -28.87
CA VAL A 77 -5.24 -5.99 -29.58
C VAL A 77 -4.39 -6.45 -30.78
N THR A 78 -4.55 -5.75 -31.90
CA THR A 78 -3.79 -5.97 -33.14
C THR A 78 -2.31 -5.66 -32.93
N CYS A 79 -1.42 -6.41 -33.59
CA CYS A 79 0.02 -6.31 -33.40
C CYS A 79 0.56 -4.87 -33.54
N SER A 80 0.00 -4.08 -34.47
CA SER A 80 0.41 -2.69 -34.73
C SER A 80 0.11 -1.73 -33.58
N GLU A 81 -0.95 -1.97 -32.78
CA GLU A 81 -1.39 -1.02 -31.76
C GLU A 81 -1.10 -1.51 -30.33
N ARG A 82 -0.48 -2.69 -30.15
CA ARG A 82 -0.20 -3.29 -28.83
C ARG A 82 0.53 -2.36 -27.89
N GLY A 83 1.59 -1.70 -28.36
CA GLY A 83 2.39 -0.78 -27.54
C GLY A 83 1.58 0.40 -27.01
N ARG A 84 0.72 0.99 -27.85
CA ARG A 84 -0.15 2.12 -27.49
C ARG A 84 -1.15 1.72 -26.41
N TYR A 85 -1.90 0.64 -26.63
CA TYR A 85 -2.93 0.23 -25.67
C TYR A 85 -2.32 -0.31 -24.36
N MET A 86 -1.18 -0.99 -24.40
CA MET A 86 -0.48 -1.45 -23.19
C MET A 86 0.00 -0.26 -22.34
N SER A 87 0.39 0.84 -22.98
CA SER A 87 0.74 2.07 -22.27
C SER A 87 -0.49 2.76 -21.67
N TRP A 88 -1.63 2.76 -22.36
CA TRP A 88 -2.91 3.20 -21.78
C TRP A 88 -3.31 2.38 -20.55
N LEU A 89 -3.03 1.08 -20.55
CA LEU A 89 -3.28 0.22 -19.40
C LEU A 89 -2.41 0.63 -18.19
N LEU A 90 -1.19 1.10 -18.42
CA LEU A 90 -0.31 1.62 -17.36
C LEU A 90 -0.81 2.94 -16.77
N VAL A 91 -1.49 3.78 -17.55
CA VAL A 91 -2.11 5.02 -17.03
C VAL A 91 -3.13 4.70 -15.93
N TRP A 92 -3.90 3.61 -16.08
CA TRP A 92 -4.87 3.17 -15.06
C TRP A 92 -4.21 2.78 -13.74
N TRP A 93 -2.96 2.31 -13.75
CA TRP A 93 -2.21 2.07 -12.53
C TRP A 93 -1.89 3.39 -11.79
N ALA A 94 -1.47 4.44 -12.53
CA ALA A 94 -1.25 5.76 -11.95
C ALA A 94 -2.56 6.38 -11.41
N VAL A 95 -3.67 6.24 -12.14
CA VAL A 95 -5.02 6.66 -11.68
C VAL A 95 -5.41 5.95 -10.39
N GLY A 96 -5.12 4.65 -10.27
CA GLY A 96 -5.30 3.91 -9.02
C GLY A 96 -4.47 4.48 -7.87
N GLY A 97 -3.21 4.84 -8.13
CA GLY A 97 -2.34 5.53 -7.17
C GLY A 97 -2.96 6.83 -6.66
N VAL A 98 -3.42 7.69 -7.57
CA VAL A 98 -4.11 8.95 -7.22
C VAL A 98 -5.38 8.70 -6.42
N PHE A 99 -6.20 7.72 -6.82
CA PHE A 99 -7.40 7.34 -6.08
C PHE A 99 -7.06 6.94 -4.64
N THR A 100 -6.05 6.09 -4.43
CA THR A 100 -5.64 5.68 -3.08
C THR A 100 -5.10 6.84 -2.25
N ALA A 101 -4.28 7.74 -2.83
CA ALA A 101 -3.78 8.92 -2.14
C ALA A 101 -4.91 9.90 -1.77
N LEU A 102 -5.88 10.10 -2.65
CA LEU A 102 -7.05 10.95 -2.41
C LEU A 102 -7.93 10.38 -1.29
N MET A 103 -8.22 9.07 -1.33
CA MET A 103 -9.01 8.41 -0.28
C MET A 103 -8.28 8.45 1.07
N ALA A 104 -6.96 8.29 1.08
CA ALA A 104 -6.15 8.43 2.30
C ALA A 104 -6.27 9.85 2.88
N TRP A 105 -6.16 10.87 2.03
CA TRP A 105 -6.29 12.28 2.43
C TRP A 105 -7.68 12.68 2.94
N LEU A 106 -8.74 12.04 2.42
CA LEU A 106 -10.13 12.29 2.82
C LEU A 106 -10.52 11.56 4.10
N ILE A 107 -10.09 10.31 4.28
CA ILE A 107 -10.57 9.41 5.34
C ILE A 107 -9.66 9.46 6.57
N ILE A 108 -8.34 9.51 6.40
CA ILE A 108 -7.42 9.36 7.53
C ILE A 108 -7.32 10.69 8.31
N PRO A 109 -7.45 10.66 9.65
CA PRO A 109 -7.29 11.84 10.50
C PRO A 109 -5.93 12.53 10.29
N LYS A 110 -5.95 13.87 10.29
CA LYS A 110 -4.81 14.70 9.85
C LYS A 110 -3.89 15.13 10.99
N THR A 111 -4.35 15.04 12.23
CA THR A 111 -3.62 15.45 13.44
C THR A 111 -3.51 14.28 14.42
N GLY A 112 -2.42 14.21 15.19
CA GLY A 112 -2.21 13.13 16.17
C GLY A 112 -3.32 13.02 17.22
N ILE A 113 -3.88 14.17 17.65
CA ILE A 113 -5.02 14.20 18.58
C ILE A 113 -6.28 13.58 17.94
N SER A 114 -6.54 13.85 16.66
CA SER A 114 -7.66 13.22 15.94
C SER A 114 -7.47 11.73 15.71
N VAL A 115 -6.22 11.24 15.61
CA VAL A 115 -5.92 9.80 15.56
C VAL A 115 -6.28 9.13 16.89
N VAL A 116 -5.88 9.72 18.02
CA VAL A 116 -6.18 9.15 19.35
C VAL A 116 -7.69 9.20 19.66
N LEU A 117 -8.39 10.25 19.24
CA LEU A 117 -9.85 10.33 19.35
C LEU A 117 -10.59 9.38 18.39
N ASP A 118 -10.00 9.06 17.24
CA ASP A 118 -10.52 8.07 16.31
C ASP A 118 -10.38 6.63 16.85
N GLU A 119 -9.31 6.34 17.61
CA GLU A 119 -9.14 5.03 18.25
C GLU A 119 -10.16 4.72 19.36
N LEU A 120 -10.82 5.75 19.92
CA LEU A 120 -11.98 5.57 20.81
C LEU A 120 -13.19 4.99 20.08
N HIS A 121 -13.28 5.11 18.75
CA HIS A 121 -14.33 4.46 17.97
C HIS A 121 -13.95 3.00 17.72
N HIS A 122 -14.92 2.08 17.89
CA HIS A 122 -14.73 0.65 17.64
C HIS A 122 -14.23 0.30 16.21
N PHE A 123 -14.38 1.22 15.25
CA PHE A 123 -13.95 1.03 13.86
C PHE A 123 -13.09 2.21 13.39
N SER A 124 -11.76 2.07 13.51
CA SER A 124 -10.80 3.12 13.15
C SER A 124 -10.80 3.46 11.66
N SER A 125 -10.53 4.73 11.35
CA SER A 125 -10.49 5.33 10.02
C SER A 125 -9.59 4.58 9.01
N TRP A 126 -8.48 3.97 9.44
CA TRP A 126 -7.63 3.19 8.53
C TRP A 126 -8.32 1.91 8.03
N ARG A 127 -9.24 1.32 8.81
CA ARG A 127 -10.04 0.17 8.38
C ARG A 127 -11.07 0.60 7.33
N VAL A 128 -11.72 1.75 7.53
CA VAL A 128 -12.62 2.36 6.53
C VAL A 128 -11.88 2.60 5.21
N PHE A 129 -10.66 3.14 5.28
CA PHE A 129 -9.81 3.34 4.10
C PHE A 129 -9.57 2.03 3.34
N LEU A 130 -9.23 0.93 4.03
CA LEU A 130 -9.05 -0.38 3.39
C LEU A 130 -10.33 -0.91 2.73
N VAL A 131 -11.50 -0.71 3.34
CA VAL A 131 -12.79 -1.11 2.77
C VAL A 131 -13.04 -0.32 1.48
N VAL A 132 -12.89 1.01 1.51
CA VAL A 132 -13.11 1.87 0.34
C VAL A 132 -12.16 1.52 -0.80
N CYS A 133 -10.88 1.26 -0.49
CA CYS A 133 -9.91 0.82 -1.50
C CYS A 133 -10.19 -0.57 -2.08
N SER A 134 -11.03 -1.39 -1.43
CA SER A 134 -11.40 -2.71 -1.93
C SER A 134 -12.57 -2.65 -2.93
N ILE A 135 -13.37 -1.58 -2.95
CA ILE A 135 -14.55 -1.43 -3.82
C ILE A 135 -14.19 -1.56 -5.31
N PRO A 136 -13.15 -0.88 -5.84
CA PRO A 136 -12.78 -1.01 -7.25
C PRO A 136 -12.38 -2.44 -7.64
N ALA A 137 -11.83 -3.23 -6.72
CA ALA A 137 -11.48 -4.62 -6.99
C ALA A 137 -12.72 -5.49 -7.24
N PHE A 138 -13.79 -5.30 -6.46
CA PHE A 138 -15.08 -5.97 -6.71
C PHE A 138 -15.73 -5.50 -8.02
N ALA A 139 -15.66 -4.20 -8.31
CA ALA A 139 -16.14 -3.67 -9.58
C ALA A 139 -15.39 -4.29 -10.78
N ALA A 140 -14.07 -4.49 -10.65
CA ALA A 140 -13.27 -5.15 -11.67
C ALA A 140 -13.65 -6.63 -11.86
N VAL A 141 -13.92 -7.37 -10.77
CA VAL A 141 -14.42 -8.76 -10.85
C VAL A 141 -15.76 -8.80 -11.61
N LEU A 142 -16.69 -7.92 -11.27
CA LEU A 142 -17.99 -7.84 -11.93
C LEU A 142 -17.86 -7.47 -13.41
N GLY A 143 -17.01 -6.49 -13.75
CA GLY A 143 -16.77 -6.09 -15.13
C GLY A 143 -16.16 -7.22 -15.96
N LEU A 144 -15.15 -7.92 -15.43
CA LEU A 144 -14.49 -9.02 -16.11
C LEU A 144 -15.41 -10.25 -16.27
N TYR A 145 -16.41 -10.41 -15.40
CA TYR A 145 -17.40 -11.46 -15.54
C TYR A 145 -18.18 -11.36 -16.86
N PHE A 146 -18.41 -10.17 -17.41
CA PHE A 146 -19.12 -9.98 -18.68
C PHE A 146 -18.22 -10.08 -19.93
N MET A 147 -16.90 -10.12 -19.74
CA MET A 147 -15.94 -10.18 -20.84
C MET A 147 -15.81 -11.61 -21.40
N PRO A 148 -15.50 -11.78 -22.70
CA PRO A 148 -15.27 -13.10 -23.29
C PRO A 148 -13.95 -13.72 -22.82
N GLU A 149 -13.72 -15.00 -23.12
CA GLU A 149 -12.39 -15.59 -22.97
C GLU A 149 -11.45 -15.08 -24.07
N SER A 150 -10.13 -15.17 -23.86
CA SER A 150 -9.17 -14.79 -24.89
C SER A 150 -9.35 -15.61 -26.17
N PRO A 151 -9.44 -14.96 -27.36
CA PRO A 151 -9.56 -15.67 -28.62
C PRO A 151 -8.31 -16.48 -28.94
N ARG A 152 -7.12 -15.98 -28.58
CA ARG A 152 -5.85 -16.69 -28.80
C ARG A 152 -5.75 -17.95 -27.95
N TYR A 153 -6.14 -17.87 -26.69
CA TYR A 153 -6.19 -19.04 -25.80
C TYR A 153 -7.14 -20.11 -26.34
N LEU A 154 -8.31 -19.71 -26.84
CA LEU A 154 -9.29 -20.65 -27.41
C LEU A 154 -8.73 -21.39 -28.63
N LEU A 155 -7.99 -20.71 -29.51
CA LEU A 155 -7.32 -21.34 -30.65
C LEU A 155 -6.18 -22.27 -30.22
N GLU A 156 -5.37 -21.87 -29.23
CA GLU A 156 -4.30 -22.72 -28.70
C GLU A 156 -4.82 -24.00 -28.03
N GLN A 157 -6.08 -23.99 -27.56
CA GLN A 157 -6.78 -25.16 -26.99
C GLN A 157 -7.60 -25.94 -28.03
N GLY A 158 -7.57 -25.56 -29.32
CA GLY A 158 -8.35 -26.20 -30.39
C GLY A 158 -9.86 -25.95 -30.32
N ARG A 159 -10.31 -24.91 -29.61
CA ARG A 159 -11.72 -24.53 -29.45
C ARG A 159 -12.12 -23.47 -30.48
N ASP A 160 -11.99 -23.81 -31.75
CA ASP A 160 -12.10 -22.87 -32.88
C ASP A 160 -13.48 -22.22 -32.99
N VAL A 161 -14.55 -23.00 -32.76
CA VAL A 161 -15.94 -22.49 -32.81
C VAL A 161 -16.15 -21.37 -31.78
N GLU A 162 -15.60 -21.54 -30.58
CA GLU A 162 -15.70 -20.52 -29.54
C GLU A 162 -14.84 -19.30 -29.85
N ALA A 163 -13.65 -19.50 -30.39
CA ALA A 163 -12.79 -18.40 -30.83
C ALA A 163 -13.53 -17.54 -31.88
N ILE A 164 -14.17 -18.16 -32.87
CA ILE A 164 -14.97 -17.47 -33.90
C ILE A 164 -16.14 -16.70 -33.28
N MET A 165 -16.83 -17.27 -32.27
CA MET A 165 -17.90 -16.55 -31.55
C MET A 165 -17.37 -15.30 -30.84
N VAL A 166 -16.18 -15.38 -30.23
CA VAL A 166 -15.52 -14.22 -29.60
C VAL A 166 -15.13 -13.18 -30.64
N TYR A 167 -14.55 -13.58 -31.78
CA TYR A 167 -14.23 -12.66 -32.88
C TYR A 167 -15.48 -11.96 -33.43
N LYS A 168 -16.58 -12.68 -33.63
CA LYS A 168 -17.88 -12.08 -34.03
C LYS A 168 -18.38 -11.07 -33.01
N LYS A 169 -18.21 -11.35 -31.71
CA LYS A 169 -18.58 -10.43 -30.62
C LYS A 169 -17.73 -9.15 -30.65
N ILE A 170 -16.41 -9.28 -30.81
CA ILE A 170 -15.46 -8.16 -30.93
C ILE A 170 -15.79 -7.33 -32.17
N PHE A 171 -16.01 -7.98 -33.32
CA PHE A 171 -16.39 -7.32 -34.56
C PHE A 171 -17.71 -6.55 -34.41
N LYS A 172 -18.72 -7.14 -33.77
CA LYS A 172 -19.99 -6.45 -33.48
C LYS A 172 -19.78 -5.22 -32.58
N TRP A 173 -18.88 -5.30 -31.60
CA TRP A 173 -18.56 -4.16 -30.74
C TRP A 173 -17.82 -3.03 -31.49
N ASN A 174 -16.86 -3.37 -32.34
CA ASN A 174 -16.09 -2.40 -33.11
C ASN A 174 -16.92 -1.77 -34.24
N THR A 175 -17.82 -2.54 -34.86
CA THR A 175 -18.62 -2.15 -36.01
C THR A 175 -20.05 -1.75 -35.61
N ALA A 176 -20.31 -1.47 -34.33
CA ALA A 176 -21.63 -1.06 -33.83
C ALA A 176 -22.20 0.19 -34.56
N ASN A 177 -21.33 1.03 -35.11
CA ASN A 177 -21.69 2.24 -35.87
C ASN A 177 -21.80 2.02 -37.39
N ASN A 178 -21.50 0.82 -37.92
CA ASN A 178 -21.53 0.49 -39.35
C ASN A 178 -22.25 -0.85 -39.60
N PRO A 179 -23.59 -0.89 -39.62
CA PRO A 179 -24.37 -2.13 -39.67
C PRO A 179 -24.24 -2.95 -40.97
N GLY A 180 -23.57 -2.43 -42.00
CA GLY A 180 -23.37 -3.10 -43.29
C GLY A 180 -22.06 -3.90 -43.42
N ALA A 181 -21.17 -3.89 -42.42
CA ALA A 181 -19.94 -4.67 -42.50
C ALA A 181 -20.22 -6.12 -42.03
N GLU A 182 -19.95 -7.10 -42.88
CA GLU A 182 -20.00 -8.51 -42.52
C GLU A 182 -18.63 -8.98 -42.03
N TYR A 183 -18.62 -9.86 -41.02
CA TYR A 183 -17.38 -10.49 -40.56
C TYR A 183 -16.90 -11.48 -41.63
N GLN A 184 -15.89 -11.08 -42.40
CA GLN A 184 -15.19 -11.99 -43.31
C GLN A 184 -14.13 -12.76 -42.53
N LEU A 185 -14.21 -14.08 -42.58
CA LEU A 185 -13.18 -14.97 -42.06
C LEU A 185 -11.99 -14.89 -43.04
N THR A 186 -11.14 -13.87 -42.89
CA THR A 186 -9.78 -13.98 -43.43
C THR A 186 -9.15 -15.18 -42.73
N GLU A 187 -8.56 -16.12 -43.48
CA GLU A 187 -7.98 -17.35 -42.93
C GLU A 187 -7.34 -17.07 -41.57
N LEU A 188 -7.96 -17.59 -40.51
CA LEU A 188 -7.30 -17.62 -39.22
C LEU A 188 -6.02 -18.41 -39.48
N GLU A 189 -4.87 -17.74 -39.41
CA GLU A 189 -3.59 -18.42 -39.27
C GLU A 189 -3.72 -19.29 -38.02
N MET A 190 -4.11 -20.56 -38.22
CA MET A 190 -4.19 -21.54 -37.17
C MET A 190 -2.81 -21.58 -36.51
N PRO A 191 -2.72 -21.48 -35.16
CA PRO A 191 -1.43 -21.58 -34.49
C PRO A 191 -0.73 -22.84 -34.98
N SER A 192 0.41 -22.65 -35.63
CA SER A 192 1.12 -23.70 -36.36
C SER A 192 1.44 -24.85 -35.39
N GLY A 193 0.75 -25.98 -35.56
CA GLY A 193 1.26 -27.31 -35.23
C GLY A 193 1.88 -27.52 -33.84
N ARG A 194 1.34 -26.94 -32.76
CA ARG A 194 1.50 -27.60 -31.47
C ARG A 194 0.46 -28.70 -31.41
N PRO A 195 0.85 -29.99 -31.26
CA PRO A 195 -0.14 -31.01 -30.99
C PRO A 195 -0.97 -30.53 -29.79
N PRO A 196 -2.30 -30.74 -29.79
CA PRO A 196 -3.10 -30.53 -28.59
C PRO A 196 -2.31 -31.18 -27.45
N MET A 197 -2.03 -30.43 -26.39
CA MET A 197 -1.49 -31.06 -25.19
C MET A 197 -2.57 -32.06 -24.80
N GLU A 198 -2.35 -33.35 -25.09
CA GLU A 198 -3.28 -34.40 -24.71
C GLU A 198 -3.51 -34.23 -23.21
N LEU A 199 -4.71 -33.77 -22.88
CA LEU A 199 -5.25 -33.92 -21.54
C LEU A 199 -5.32 -35.42 -21.36
N ASP A 200 -4.29 -35.99 -20.71
CA ASP A 200 -4.38 -37.31 -20.09
C ASP A 200 -5.44 -37.18 -18.99
N ASP A 201 -6.70 -37.12 -19.41
CA ASP A 201 -7.91 -37.29 -18.62
C ASP A 201 -7.99 -38.77 -18.24
N LYS A 202 -6.95 -39.24 -17.52
CA LYS A 202 -7.10 -40.40 -16.65
C LYS A 202 -7.92 -39.95 -15.46
N GLU A 203 -9.22 -39.88 -15.70
CA GLU A 203 -10.28 -39.89 -14.71
C GLU A 203 -9.92 -40.93 -13.63
N GLY A 204 -9.83 -40.48 -12.37
CA GLY A 204 -9.74 -41.41 -11.23
C GLY A 204 -8.65 -41.17 -10.20
N ARG A 205 -8.10 -39.96 -10.03
CA ARG A 205 -7.26 -39.66 -8.84
C ARG A 205 -7.76 -38.39 -8.15
N GLY A 206 -8.08 -38.51 -6.86
CA GLY A 206 -8.77 -37.48 -6.07
C GLY A 206 -8.16 -36.08 -6.16
N ALA A 207 -8.90 -35.07 -5.71
CA ALA A 207 -8.57 -33.64 -5.85
C ALA A 207 -7.10 -33.28 -5.57
N VAL A 208 -6.46 -33.95 -4.59
CA VAL A 208 -5.05 -33.76 -4.23
C VAL A 208 -4.08 -34.16 -5.35
N ALA A 209 -4.36 -35.24 -6.09
CA ALA A 209 -3.53 -35.69 -7.20
C ALA A 209 -3.61 -34.76 -8.42
N GLY A 210 -4.81 -34.20 -8.68
CA GLY A 210 -5.00 -33.17 -9.70
C GLY A 210 -4.22 -31.89 -9.39
N VAL A 211 -4.25 -31.42 -8.14
CA VAL A 211 -3.48 -30.25 -7.68
C VAL A 211 -1.97 -30.49 -7.80
N CYS A 212 -1.49 -31.68 -7.42
CA CYS A 212 -0.08 -32.04 -7.55
C CYS A 212 0.37 -32.10 -9.02
N GLY A 213 -0.47 -32.62 -9.91
CA GLY A 213 -0.23 -32.64 -11.36
C GLY A 213 -0.12 -31.24 -11.96
N THR A 214 -1.04 -30.34 -11.58
CA THR A 214 -0.99 -28.92 -12.00
C THR A 214 0.26 -28.23 -11.49
N PHE A 215 0.64 -28.44 -10.22
CA PHE A 215 1.87 -27.87 -9.66
C PHE A 215 3.13 -28.34 -10.40
N LYS A 216 3.19 -29.62 -10.77
CA LYS A 216 4.30 -30.18 -11.56
C LYS A 216 4.38 -29.52 -12.95
N LYS A 217 3.23 -29.24 -13.59
CA LYS A 217 3.16 -28.49 -14.86
C LYS A 217 3.65 -27.04 -14.68
N VAL A 218 3.18 -26.35 -13.64
CA VAL A 218 3.63 -24.98 -13.28
C VAL A 218 5.16 -24.94 -13.12
N TRP A 219 5.70 -25.89 -12.37
CA TRP A 219 7.13 -25.98 -12.11
C TRP A 219 7.93 -26.26 -13.39
N ALA A 220 7.43 -27.11 -14.27
CA ALA A 220 8.07 -27.39 -15.56
C ALA A 220 8.11 -26.14 -16.47
N LEU A 221 7.01 -25.40 -16.57
CA LEU A 221 6.94 -24.14 -17.33
C LEU A 221 7.89 -23.08 -16.76
N PHE A 222 7.95 -22.97 -15.43
CA PHE A 222 8.89 -22.08 -14.76
C PHE A 222 10.35 -22.44 -15.08
N MET A 223 10.68 -23.73 -15.05
CA MET A 223 12.04 -24.21 -15.38
C MET A 223 12.39 -24.01 -16.85
N GLN A 224 11.42 -24.05 -17.76
CA GLN A 224 11.66 -23.73 -19.18
C GLN A 224 12.12 -22.28 -19.40
N LEU A 225 11.67 -21.32 -18.58
CA LEU A 225 12.12 -19.92 -18.65
C LEU A 225 13.60 -19.75 -18.26
N LEU A 226 14.13 -20.68 -17.47
CA LEU A 226 15.52 -20.73 -17.00
C LEU A 226 16.42 -21.59 -17.91
N MET A 227 15.87 -22.19 -18.97
CA MET A 227 16.64 -22.97 -19.94
C MET A 227 16.93 -22.18 -21.23
N PRO A 228 18.01 -22.49 -21.96
CA PRO A 228 18.22 -21.95 -23.31
C PRO A 228 17.08 -22.37 -24.24
N PRO A 229 16.60 -21.51 -25.17
CA PRO A 229 17.13 -20.21 -25.59
C PRO A 229 16.65 -18.99 -24.76
N TYR A 230 15.66 -19.16 -23.87
CA TYR A 230 15.02 -18.04 -23.18
C TYR A 230 15.85 -17.45 -22.03
N LEU A 231 16.80 -18.21 -21.49
CA LEU A 231 17.64 -17.82 -20.35
C LEU A 231 18.29 -16.43 -20.49
N ARG A 232 18.80 -16.07 -21.68
CA ARG A 232 19.44 -14.75 -21.90
C ARG A 232 18.43 -13.60 -21.79
N THR A 233 17.26 -13.75 -22.39
CA THR A 233 16.21 -12.73 -22.34
C THR A 233 15.64 -12.62 -20.93
N THR A 234 15.39 -13.76 -20.28
CA THR A 234 14.90 -13.82 -18.89
C THR A 234 15.87 -13.14 -17.92
N THR A 235 17.18 -13.40 -18.03
CA THR A 235 18.18 -12.77 -17.14
C THR A 235 18.30 -11.27 -17.34
N ILE A 236 18.31 -10.79 -18.59
CA ILE A 236 18.31 -9.35 -18.88
C ILE A 236 17.06 -8.68 -18.32
N LEU A 237 15.88 -9.26 -18.55
CA LEU A 237 14.62 -8.72 -18.02
C LEU A 237 14.59 -8.72 -16.49
N LEU A 238 15.07 -9.78 -15.84
CA LEU A 238 15.18 -9.83 -14.39
C LEU A 238 16.09 -8.74 -13.83
N CYS A 239 17.25 -8.50 -14.44
CA CYS A 239 18.14 -7.42 -14.03
C CYS A 239 17.49 -6.04 -14.18
N VAL A 240 16.84 -5.77 -15.32
CA VAL A 240 16.15 -4.49 -15.57
C VAL A 240 15.01 -4.29 -14.58
N TRP A 241 14.15 -5.30 -14.39
CA TRP A 241 13.04 -5.21 -13.44
C TRP A 241 13.49 -5.10 -11.99
N PHE A 242 14.58 -5.77 -11.62
CA PHE A 242 15.15 -5.66 -10.28
C PHE A 242 15.64 -4.23 -10.00
N MET A 243 16.41 -3.64 -10.91
CA MET A 243 16.89 -2.26 -10.76
C MET A 243 15.73 -1.25 -10.74
N ALA A 244 14.75 -1.42 -11.62
CA ALA A 244 13.57 -0.56 -11.66
C ALA A 244 12.72 -0.68 -10.39
N ALA A 245 12.49 -1.90 -9.89
CA ALA A 245 11.74 -2.14 -8.67
C ALA A 245 12.46 -1.62 -7.43
N PHE A 246 13.78 -1.80 -7.35
CA PHE A 246 14.61 -1.26 -6.27
C PHE A 246 14.52 0.26 -6.22
N GLY A 247 14.66 0.93 -7.36
CA GLY A 247 14.53 2.39 -7.45
C GLY A 247 13.12 2.87 -7.08
N PHE A 248 12.09 2.33 -7.74
CA PHE A 248 10.72 2.81 -7.58
C PHE A 248 10.12 2.49 -6.20
N TYR A 249 10.13 1.22 -5.80
CA TYR A 249 9.54 0.81 -4.52
C TYR A 249 10.42 1.19 -3.33
N GLY A 250 11.75 1.17 -3.49
CA GLY A 250 12.68 1.60 -2.45
C GLY A 250 12.49 3.08 -2.11
N LEU A 251 12.49 3.96 -3.12
CA LEU A 251 12.31 5.40 -2.91
C LEU A 251 10.89 5.72 -2.41
N SER A 252 9.84 5.10 -2.95
CA SER A 252 8.46 5.41 -2.53
C SER A 252 8.16 5.01 -1.08
N VAL A 253 8.79 3.96 -0.55
CA VAL A 253 8.65 3.58 0.88
C VAL A 253 9.55 4.41 1.77
N TRP A 254 10.79 4.70 1.34
CA TRP A 254 11.77 5.41 2.14
C TRP A 254 11.49 6.92 2.25
N PHE A 255 11.04 7.54 1.17
CA PHE A 255 10.90 9.00 1.06
C PHE A 255 9.92 9.60 2.08
N PRO A 256 8.69 9.07 2.31
CA PRO A 256 7.78 9.61 3.32
C PRO A 256 8.33 9.47 4.75
N GLU A 257 9.00 8.36 5.05
CA GLU A 257 9.61 8.13 6.37
C GLU A 257 10.76 9.10 6.62
N TYR A 258 11.57 9.34 5.59
CA TYR A 258 12.68 10.28 5.66
C TYR A 258 12.21 11.74 5.80
N ILE A 259 11.17 12.16 5.05
CA ILE A 259 10.57 13.49 5.22
C ILE A 259 10.00 13.66 6.63
N LYS A 260 9.31 12.64 7.14
CA LYS A 260 8.78 12.67 8.50
C LYS A 260 9.90 12.86 9.53
N LEU A 261 11.02 12.17 9.36
CA LEU A 261 12.21 12.34 10.21
C LEU A 261 12.76 13.77 10.12
N LEU A 262 13.01 14.28 8.91
CA LEU A 262 13.53 15.64 8.71
C LEU A 262 12.63 16.72 9.32
N LYS A 263 11.30 16.60 9.12
CA LYS A 263 10.33 17.54 9.70
C LYS A 263 10.31 17.46 11.23
N SER A 264 10.46 16.27 11.81
CA SER A 264 10.59 16.10 13.26
C SER A 264 11.86 16.77 13.79
N GLU A 265 13.00 16.60 13.12
CA GLU A 265 14.26 17.24 13.53
C GLU A 265 14.22 18.77 13.38
N GLU A 266 13.59 19.27 12.31
CA GLU A 266 13.40 20.71 12.11
C GLU A 266 12.49 21.31 13.18
N TYR A 267 11.41 20.60 13.53
CA TYR A 267 10.54 20.98 14.64
C TYR A 267 11.32 21.06 15.96
N ASP A 268 12.09 20.02 16.28
CA ASP A 268 12.92 19.99 17.50
C ASP A 268 14.00 21.08 17.52
N ARG A 269 14.49 21.51 16.35
CA ARG A 269 15.48 22.60 16.22
C ARG A 269 14.85 23.97 16.46
N ASN A 270 13.60 24.16 16.04
CA ASN A 270 12.85 25.40 16.21
C ASN A 270 12.23 25.55 17.61
N ALA A 271 12.61 24.69 18.57
CA ALA A 271 12.13 24.75 19.94
C ALA A 271 12.46 26.10 20.59
N THR A 272 11.47 26.67 21.27
CA THR A 272 11.66 27.90 22.05
C THR A 272 12.47 27.57 23.31
N ILE A 273 13.57 28.29 23.53
CA ILE A 273 14.46 28.01 24.67
C ILE A 273 14.28 29.09 25.72
N VAL A 274 13.81 28.69 26.90
CA VAL A 274 13.68 29.54 28.08
C VAL A 274 14.83 29.21 29.02
N ARG A 275 15.69 30.20 29.34
CA ARG A 275 16.88 29.98 30.18
C ARG A 275 16.90 30.88 31.40
N GLY A 276 17.22 30.32 32.57
CA GLY A 276 17.55 31.10 33.77
C GLY A 276 16.42 31.94 34.33
N THR A 277 15.17 31.68 33.91
CA THR A 277 13.99 32.39 34.42
C THR A 277 13.52 31.74 35.72
N VAL A 278 12.83 32.53 36.54
CA VAL A 278 12.22 32.07 37.79
C VAL A 278 10.73 32.39 37.72
N TYR A 279 9.90 31.35 37.76
CA TYR A 279 8.45 31.44 37.80
C TYR A 279 7.98 31.27 39.25
N ILE A 280 7.26 32.26 39.78
CA ILE A 280 6.80 32.27 41.18
C ILE A 280 5.30 32.54 41.21
N SER A 281 4.53 31.62 41.79
CA SER A 281 3.07 31.79 41.97
C SER A 281 2.32 32.07 40.67
N GLU A 282 2.81 31.53 39.55
CA GLU A 282 2.19 31.65 38.23
C GLU A 282 1.30 30.45 37.92
N ARG A 283 0.24 30.69 37.15
CA ARG A 283 -0.65 29.64 36.64
C ARG A 283 -0.58 29.59 35.12
N PHE A 284 -0.16 28.44 34.60
CA PHE A 284 -0.22 28.16 33.17
C PHE A 284 -1.64 27.72 32.83
N ASN A 285 -2.40 28.59 32.17
CA ASN A 285 -3.79 28.34 31.77
C ASN A 285 -3.95 28.24 30.24
N ALA A 286 -2.86 28.02 29.53
CA ALA A 286 -2.89 27.80 28.09
C ALA A 286 -3.38 26.37 27.82
N SER A 287 -4.36 26.21 26.93
CA SER A 287 -4.87 24.88 26.55
C SER A 287 -3.79 23.97 25.96
N ARG A 288 -2.68 24.55 25.46
CA ARG A 288 -1.58 23.81 24.85
C ARG A 288 -0.22 24.50 25.03
N LEU A 289 0.79 23.72 25.40
CA LEU A 289 2.20 24.13 25.48
C LEU A 289 3.03 23.24 24.53
N ASP A 290 3.53 23.82 23.43
CA ASP A 290 4.24 23.11 22.38
C ASP A 290 5.70 23.56 22.24
N ASN A 291 6.61 22.60 22.10
CA ASN A 291 7.99 22.80 21.64
C ASN A 291 8.80 23.83 22.44
N VAL A 292 8.87 23.60 23.76
CA VAL A 292 9.59 24.48 24.69
C VAL A 292 10.67 23.70 25.42
N ARG A 293 11.87 24.27 25.52
CA ARG A 293 12.96 23.74 26.33
C ARG A 293 13.26 24.69 27.48
N PHE A 294 12.95 24.26 28.69
CA PHE A 294 13.30 24.97 29.91
C PHE A 294 14.69 24.51 30.36
N LEU A 295 15.65 25.44 30.42
CA LEU A 295 17.03 25.18 30.82
C LEU A 295 17.39 25.99 32.06
N ASN A 296 17.75 25.32 33.16
CA ASN A 296 18.12 25.99 34.42
C ASN A 296 17.04 26.98 34.89
N VAL A 297 15.77 26.56 34.79
CA VAL A 297 14.60 27.36 35.18
C VAL A 297 14.13 26.89 36.55
N THR A 298 13.72 27.83 37.39
CA THR A 298 13.16 27.53 38.71
C THR A 298 11.66 27.80 38.71
N PHE A 299 10.86 26.79 39.05
CA PHE A 299 9.43 26.86 39.24
C PHE A 299 9.14 26.74 40.74
N ASN A 300 8.50 27.76 41.32
CA ASN A 300 8.15 27.80 42.72
C ASN A 300 6.66 28.15 42.86
N ASN A 301 5.88 27.25 43.46
CA ASN A 301 4.44 27.43 43.63
C ASN A 301 3.71 27.66 42.29
N VAL A 302 4.06 26.89 41.25
CA VAL A 302 3.47 27.04 39.91
C VAL A 302 2.39 25.98 39.70
N THR A 303 1.26 26.37 39.10
CA THR A 303 0.16 25.45 38.82
C THR A 303 0.00 25.27 37.30
N PHE A 304 0.09 24.03 36.85
CA PHE A 304 -0.24 23.58 35.50
C PHE A 304 -1.56 22.83 35.56
N ASP A 305 -2.58 23.33 34.88
CA ASP A 305 -3.95 22.82 35.01
C ASP A 305 -4.63 22.75 33.64
N GLU A 306 -5.32 21.64 33.38
CA GLU A 306 -6.12 21.38 32.17
C GLU A 306 -5.38 21.70 30.86
N MET A 307 -4.19 21.11 30.64
CA MET A 307 -3.37 21.43 29.47
C MET A 307 -2.71 20.23 28.79
N VAL A 308 -2.48 20.37 27.48
CA VAL A 308 -1.67 19.41 26.70
C VAL A 308 -0.25 19.93 26.54
N ILE A 309 0.73 19.17 27.02
CA ILE A 309 2.16 19.50 26.94
C ILE A 309 2.83 18.60 25.91
N ASN A 310 3.36 19.17 24.85
CA ASN A 310 3.91 18.42 23.73
C ASN A 310 5.32 18.90 23.35
N HIS A 311 6.27 17.97 23.24
CA HIS A 311 7.68 18.26 22.95
C HIS A 311 8.28 19.29 23.91
N VAL A 312 7.97 19.16 25.21
CA VAL A 312 8.53 20.04 26.25
C VAL A 312 9.57 19.29 27.05
N THR A 313 10.74 19.90 27.21
CA THR A 313 11.81 19.29 28.02
C THR A 313 12.27 20.25 29.11
N PHE A 314 12.34 19.71 30.32
CA PHE A 314 12.88 20.41 31.50
C PHE A 314 14.28 19.85 31.73
N ILE A 315 15.30 20.70 31.62
CA ILE A 315 16.71 20.30 31.75
C ILE A 315 17.35 21.16 32.84
N ASP A 316 17.97 20.51 33.82
CA ASP A 316 18.62 21.15 34.98
C ASP A 316 17.68 22.12 35.72
N CYS A 317 16.38 21.84 35.70
CA CYS A 317 15.37 22.70 36.31
C CYS A 317 15.17 22.37 37.80
N LYS A 318 14.61 23.31 38.55
CA LYS A 318 14.21 23.14 39.95
C LYS A 318 12.72 23.39 40.05
N ILE A 319 11.95 22.38 40.45
CA ILE A 319 10.49 22.46 40.51
C ILE A 319 10.06 22.15 41.94
N PHE A 320 9.50 23.16 42.61
CA PHE A 320 9.10 23.07 44.00
C PHE A 320 7.67 23.53 44.22
N ASP A 321 7.01 22.85 45.15
CA ASP A 321 5.68 23.25 45.66
C ASP A 321 4.68 23.48 44.52
N SER A 322 4.85 22.78 43.38
CA SER A 322 4.08 22.99 42.15
C SER A 322 3.04 21.90 41.94
N ILE A 323 1.94 22.25 41.27
CA ILE A 323 0.80 21.35 41.04
C ILE A 323 0.65 21.11 39.55
N PHE A 324 0.52 19.83 39.17
CA PHE A 324 0.23 19.36 37.83
C PHE A 324 -1.12 18.63 37.88
N SER A 325 -2.16 19.18 37.26
CA SER A 325 -3.54 18.69 37.33
C SER A 325 -4.14 18.53 35.93
N ASP A 326 -4.72 17.37 35.63
CA ASP A 326 -5.32 17.01 34.33
C ASP A 326 -4.43 17.36 33.12
N ILE A 327 -3.24 16.76 33.10
CA ILE A 327 -2.23 17.01 32.08
C ILE A 327 -2.04 15.79 31.20
N ARG A 328 -2.06 16.03 29.89
CA ARG A 328 -1.69 15.05 28.86
C ARG A 328 -0.38 15.44 28.20
N THR A 329 0.56 14.52 28.17
CA THR A 329 1.93 14.75 27.71
C THR A 329 2.28 13.89 26.50
N SER A 330 3.08 14.47 25.59
CA SER A 330 3.64 13.78 24.41
C SER A 330 5.07 14.23 24.22
N ARG A 331 6.02 13.29 24.14
CA ARG A 331 7.46 13.59 24.03
C ARG A 331 7.95 14.62 25.05
N THR A 332 7.40 14.57 26.26
CA THR A 332 7.76 15.45 27.37
C THR A 332 8.65 14.70 28.35
N TYR A 333 9.78 15.31 28.73
CA TYR A 333 10.78 14.70 29.59
C TYR A 333 11.35 15.68 30.61
N PHE A 334 11.61 15.18 31.81
CA PHE A 334 12.38 15.86 32.84
C PHE A 334 13.77 15.23 32.90
N ARG A 335 14.82 16.04 32.75
CA ARG A 335 16.23 15.59 32.72
C ARG A 335 17.04 16.35 33.75
N ASN A 336 17.77 15.64 34.60
CA ASN A 336 18.60 16.25 35.65
C ASN A 336 17.84 17.29 36.49
N THR A 337 16.53 17.10 36.63
CA THR A 337 15.65 18.08 37.28
C THR A 337 15.45 17.66 38.73
N TYR A 338 15.47 18.64 39.63
CA TYR A 338 15.20 18.41 41.04
C TYR A 338 13.76 18.80 41.34
N LEU A 339 12.95 17.82 41.76
CA LEU A 339 11.53 17.97 42.03
C LEU A 339 11.28 17.72 43.52
N ALA A 340 10.82 18.74 44.26
CA ALA A 340 10.43 18.58 45.66
C ALA A 340 9.02 19.07 45.97
N ARG A 341 8.25 18.30 46.75
CA ARG A 341 6.91 18.67 47.23
C ARG A 341 5.92 19.04 46.11
N ASN A 342 6.02 18.38 44.96
CA ASN A 342 5.08 18.59 43.86
C ASN A 342 3.90 17.62 43.94
N MET A 343 2.77 18.03 43.39
CA MET A 343 1.54 17.23 43.35
C MET A 343 1.13 16.98 41.90
N PHE A 344 1.05 15.70 41.51
CA PHE A 344 0.62 15.24 40.19
C PHE A 344 -0.76 14.57 40.34
N ILE A 345 -1.81 15.21 39.83
CA ILE A 345 -3.20 14.74 39.90
C ILE A 345 -3.71 14.44 38.48
N ASP A 346 -4.14 13.20 38.25
CA ASP A 346 -4.71 12.75 36.98
C ASP A 346 -3.86 13.13 35.75
N THR A 347 -2.55 12.92 35.87
CA THR A 347 -1.57 13.16 34.81
C THR A 347 -1.05 11.86 34.20
N ASP A 348 -0.62 11.91 32.95
CA ASP A 348 0.07 10.81 32.26
C ASP A 348 1.61 10.84 32.44
N ILE A 349 2.09 11.56 33.46
CA ILE A 349 3.51 11.72 33.77
C ILE A 349 3.93 10.63 34.75
N TYR A 350 4.56 9.58 34.21
CA TYR A 350 5.04 8.42 34.97
C TYR A 350 6.58 8.36 35.02
N GLU A 351 7.09 7.41 35.81
CA GLU A 351 8.52 7.23 36.10
C GLU A 351 9.43 7.31 34.85
N TYR A 352 9.00 6.73 33.71
CA TYR A 352 9.81 6.71 32.48
C TYR A 352 10.08 8.09 31.87
N ARG A 353 9.32 9.13 32.24
CA ARG A 353 9.51 10.51 31.77
C ARG A 353 10.54 11.28 32.61
N PHE A 354 10.95 10.75 33.76
CA PHE A 354 11.97 11.33 34.64
C PHE A 354 13.31 10.65 34.42
N GLN A 355 14.28 11.38 33.87
CA GLN A 355 15.61 10.89 33.53
C GLN A 355 16.64 11.57 34.44
N ASN A 356 17.29 10.80 35.32
CA ASN A 356 18.25 11.32 36.31
C ASN A 356 17.68 12.47 37.16
N CYS A 357 16.40 12.38 37.53
CA CYS A 357 15.77 13.38 38.38
C CYS A 357 15.87 12.96 39.84
N ASP A 358 16.04 13.94 40.72
CA ASP A 358 16.02 13.75 42.17
C ASP A 358 14.67 14.23 42.69
N MET A 359 13.93 13.31 43.31
CA MET A 359 12.52 13.45 43.66
C MET A 359 12.35 13.31 45.16
N THR A 360 11.92 14.37 45.83
CA THR A 360 11.70 14.39 47.29
C THR A 360 10.25 14.80 47.61
N ASP A 361 9.55 13.99 48.41
CA ASP A 361 8.18 14.28 48.88
C ASP A 361 7.15 14.64 47.80
N ASN A 362 7.26 14.08 46.59
CA ASN A 362 6.28 14.29 45.52
C ASN A 362 5.09 13.33 45.66
N ILE A 363 3.88 13.83 45.42
CA ILE A 363 2.63 13.07 45.51
C ILE A 363 2.13 12.79 44.09
N PHE A 364 1.89 11.52 43.78
CA PHE A 364 1.25 11.09 42.54
C PHE A 364 -0.13 10.50 42.85
N SER A 365 -1.18 11.10 42.32
CA SER A 365 -2.56 10.67 42.46
C SER A 365 -3.16 10.53 41.06
N ALA A 366 -3.29 9.31 40.56
CA ALA A 366 -3.88 9.04 39.24
C ALA A 366 -4.99 8.00 39.35
N LEU A 367 -6.14 8.26 38.73
CA LEU A 367 -7.26 7.31 38.66
C LEU A 367 -6.99 6.12 37.71
N VAL A 368 -6.07 6.28 36.75
CA VAL A 368 -5.77 5.28 35.70
C VAL A 368 -4.26 5.03 35.66
N PRO A 369 -3.78 3.77 35.62
CA PRO A 369 -2.36 3.46 35.54
C PRO A 369 -1.73 3.94 34.23
N GLY A 370 -0.44 4.28 34.29
CA GLY A 370 0.30 4.86 33.18
C GLY A 370 0.48 3.95 31.98
N CYS A 371 0.45 4.56 30.80
CA CYS A 371 0.81 3.89 29.54
C CYS A 371 2.25 4.24 29.18
N THR A 372 3.07 3.24 28.82
CA THR A 372 4.45 3.46 28.36
C THR A 372 4.54 3.90 26.91
N LEU A 373 3.43 3.91 26.18
CA LEU A 373 3.38 4.24 24.77
C LEU A 373 3.17 5.75 24.58
N ASP A 374 4.23 6.44 24.13
CA ASP A 374 4.24 7.90 23.92
C ASP A 374 3.86 8.21 22.46
N PHE A 375 2.62 8.68 22.25
CA PHE A 375 2.16 9.10 20.93
C PHE A 375 2.51 10.56 20.67
N ASP A 376 3.25 10.83 19.57
CA ASP A 376 3.56 12.20 19.16
C ASP A 376 2.32 12.88 18.56
N TYR A 377 1.77 13.87 19.27
CA TYR A 377 0.60 14.63 18.82
C TYR A 377 0.88 15.55 17.62
N ASN A 378 2.15 15.79 17.28
CA ASN A 378 2.56 16.76 16.26
C ASN A 378 2.81 16.20 14.87
N ILE A 379 2.39 14.96 14.59
CA ILE A 379 2.49 14.42 13.24
C ILE A 379 1.41 15.09 12.37
N HIS A 380 1.81 16.12 11.61
CA HIS A 380 1.00 16.73 10.58
C HIS A 380 0.97 15.83 9.34
N TYR A 381 0.12 14.79 9.36
CA TYR A 381 -0.08 13.89 8.22
C TYR A 381 -0.61 14.61 6.97
N LYS A 382 -1.18 15.81 7.13
CA LYS A 382 -1.72 16.63 6.04
C LYS A 382 -0.70 16.84 4.92
N ASP A 383 0.52 17.25 5.26
CA ASP A 383 1.54 17.57 4.25
C ASP A 383 2.03 16.30 3.57
N VAL A 384 2.23 15.23 4.34
CA VAL A 384 2.64 13.92 3.81
C VAL A 384 1.62 13.40 2.79
N PHE A 385 0.33 13.52 3.09
CA PHE A 385 -0.73 13.13 2.16
C PHE A 385 -0.80 14.04 0.94
N GLN A 386 -0.59 15.34 1.10
CA GLN A 386 -0.56 16.28 -0.02
C GLN A 386 0.65 16.03 -0.94
N GLU A 387 1.83 15.85 -0.39
CA GLU A 387 3.05 15.53 -1.13
C GLU A 387 2.92 14.18 -1.85
N ASN A 388 2.37 13.16 -1.19
CA ASN A 388 2.10 11.87 -1.84
C ASN A 388 1.06 12.01 -2.96
N LEU A 389 -0.02 12.76 -2.75
CA LEU A 389 -1.03 13.00 -3.80
C LEU A 389 -0.42 13.70 -5.01
N ILE A 390 0.41 14.72 -4.80
CA ILE A 390 1.14 15.41 -5.86
C ILE A 390 2.07 14.42 -6.58
N GLY A 391 2.82 13.59 -5.84
CA GLY A 391 3.68 12.55 -6.40
C GLY A 391 2.94 11.52 -7.26
N GLN A 392 1.72 11.13 -6.88
CA GLN A 392 0.89 10.24 -7.71
C GLN A 392 0.34 10.96 -8.95
N LEU A 393 -0.04 12.23 -8.82
CA LEU A 393 -0.54 13.04 -9.94
C LEU A 393 0.52 13.26 -11.02
N THR A 394 1.80 13.40 -10.65
CA THR A 394 2.89 13.58 -11.63
C THR A 394 3.18 12.33 -12.46
N LEU A 395 2.80 11.13 -12.00
CA LEU A 395 2.97 9.88 -12.76
C LEU A 395 2.05 9.81 -14.00
N ILE A 396 0.88 10.45 -13.96
CA ILE A 396 -0.09 10.44 -15.06
C ILE A 396 0.48 11.08 -16.33
N PRO A 397 0.96 12.34 -16.34
CA PRO A 397 1.53 12.93 -17.53
C PRO A 397 2.77 12.17 -18.01
N GLY A 398 3.62 11.65 -17.11
CA GLY A 398 4.78 10.84 -17.49
C GLY A 398 4.40 9.55 -18.24
N THR A 399 3.41 8.82 -17.74
CA THR A 399 2.90 7.60 -18.40
C THR A 399 2.16 7.92 -19.70
N LEU A 400 1.42 9.03 -19.76
CA LEU A 400 0.71 9.47 -20.96
C LEU A 400 1.66 9.94 -22.06
N VAL A 401 2.69 10.70 -21.72
CA VAL A 401 3.76 11.09 -22.66
C VAL A 401 4.49 9.84 -23.16
N THR A 402 4.78 8.88 -22.29
CA THR A 402 5.40 7.61 -22.69
C THR A 402 4.48 6.81 -23.63
N ALA A 403 3.17 6.79 -23.37
CA ALA A 403 2.18 6.15 -24.22
C ALA A 403 2.13 6.77 -25.63
N LEU A 404 2.14 8.10 -25.72
CA LEU A 404 2.14 8.83 -26.99
C LEU A 404 3.48 8.74 -27.73
N LEU A 405 4.60 8.79 -26.99
CA LEU A 405 5.92 8.63 -27.57
C LEU A 405 6.14 7.21 -28.10
N LEU A 406 5.65 6.18 -27.41
CA LEU A 406 5.71 4.81 -27.92
C LEU A 406 4.89 4.62 -29.20
N ASP A 407 3.82 5.39 -29.39
CA ASP A 407 3.02 5.40 -30.62
C ASP A 407 3.83 6.01 -31.80
N HIS A 408 4.57 7.08 -31.55
CA HIS A 408 5.36 7.77 -32.58
C HIS A 408 6.76 7.18 -32.84
N VAL A 409 7.43 6.69 -31.78
CA VAL A 409 8.80 6.15 -31.81
C VAL A 409 8.80 4.64 -32.06
N GLY A 410 7.61 4.01 -32.05
CA GLY A 410 7.38 2.56 -32.05
C GLY A 410 7.83 1.79 -33.29
N ARG A 411 9.15 1.75 -33.55
CA ARG A 411 9.88 0.52 -33.93
C ARG A 411 11.30 0.60 -33.40
N VAL A 412 11.54 0.15 -32.17
CA VAL A 412 12.77 -0.62 -31.98
C VAL A 412 12.50 -1.94 -32.69
N ARG A 413 13.01 -2.10 -33.91
CA ARG A 413 13.02 -3.38 -34.62
C ARG A 413 13.85 -4.35 -33.77
N ILE A 414 13.23 -5.00 -32.79
CA ILE A 414 13.84 -6.15 -32.12
C ILE A 414 13.79 -7.26 -33.17
N MET A 415 14.93 -7.44 -33.83
CA MET A 415 15.31 -8.41 -34.87
C MET A 415 14.24 -9.42 -35.34
N GLY A 416 13.96 -9.35 -36.65
CA GLY A 416 13.99 -10.49 -37.56
C GLY A 416 12.93 -11.58 -37.38
N LEU A 417 11.75 -11.34 -37.94
CA LEU A 417 11.06 -12.23 -38.89
C LEU A 417 10.17 -11.37 -39.79
#